data_AF-A0A166IIJ5-F1
#
_entry.id   AF-A0A166IIJ5-F1
#
_cell.length_a   1.000
_cell.length_b   1.000
_cell.length_c   1.000
_cell.angle_alpha   90.00
_cell.angle_beta   90.00
_cell.angle_gamma   90.00
#
_symmetry.space_group_name_H-M   'P 1'
#
loop_
_entity.id
_entity.type
_entity.pdbx_description
1 polymer ?
#
loop_
_entity_poly.entity_id
_entity_poly.type
_entity_poly.pdbx_seq_one_letter_code
_entity_poly.pdbx_strand_id
1 'polypeptide(L)'
;MFKKLPFVMRYSERNIAAKMEFFLNKLQWTPFRLSSCPVVLGYSLEKRTISRCSVLQVLVIKNITSESYRLLTILVMSEKKISEDFVNAYKDEVPELIEAYQGKLRFDEYTFKQRGQLSLMQL
;
A
#
# COMPACT_ATOMS: atom_id res chain seq x y z
N MET A 1 -3.50 -19.12 1.08
CA MET A 1 -4.40 -17.95 1.01
C MET A 1 -5.81 -18.27 1.52
N PHE A 2 -6.59 -19.12 0.83
CA PHE A 2 -8.00 -19.37 1.17
C PHE A 2 -8.25 -19.93 2.58
N LYS A 3 -7.39 -20.84 3.07
CA LYS A 3 -7.47 -21.32 4.46
C LYS A 3 -7.30 -20.21 5.51
N LYS A 4 -6.52 -19.18 5.20
CA LYS A 4 -6.21 -18.06 6.11
C LYS A 4 -7.20 -16.89 5.99
N LEU A 5 -7.83 -16.73 4.84
CA LEU A 5 -8.84 -15.69 4.60
C LEU A 5 -10.01 -16.27 3.76
N PRO A 6 -10.87 -17.10 4.36
CA PRO A 6 -11.96 -17.76 3.62
C PRO A 6 -12.96 -16.76 3.05
N PHE A 7 -13.14 -15.62 3.72
CA PHE A 7 -14.05 -14.56 3.28
C PHE A 7 -13.63 -13.87 1.98
N VAL A 8 -12.40 -14.08 1.49
CA VAL A 8 -11.97 -13.51 0.21
C VAL A 8 -12.84 -14.00 -0.96
N MET A 9 -13.44 -15.19 -0.83
CA MET A 9 -14.37 -15.75 -1.82
C MET A 9 -15.73 -15.03 -1.85
N ARG A 10 -16.03 -14.18 -0.87
CA ARG A 10 -17.27 -13.37 -0.87
C ARG A 10 -17.17 -12.15 -1.79
N TYR A 11 -15.97 -11.77 -2.22
CA TYR A 11 -15.79 -10.66 -3.14
C TYR A 11 -16.11 -11.09 -4.57
N SER A 12 -16.64 -10.16 -5.37
CA SER A 12 -16.84 -10.40 -6.79
C SER A 12 -15.51 -10.63 -7.51
N GLU A 13 -15.56 -11.38 -8.61
CA GLU A 13 -14.40 -11.61 -9.48
C GLU A 13 -13.73 -10.30 -9.90
N ARG A 14 -14.53 -9.29 -10.30
CA ARG A 14 -14.04 -7.95 -10.62
C ARG A 14 -13.27 -7.31 -9.46
N ASN A 15 -13.74 -7.45 -8.22
CA ASN A 15 -13.05 -6.89 -7.06
C ASN A 15 -11.71 -7.60 -6.79
N ILE A 16 -11.70 -8.93 -6.91
CA ILE A 16 -10.48 -9.73 -6.74
C ILE A 16 -9.48 -9.38 -7.84
N ALA A 17 -9.91 -9.32 -9.11
CA ALA A 17 -9.07 -8.97 -10.25
C ALA A 17 -8.39 -7.61 -10.07
N ALA A 18 -9.16 -6.57 -9.70
CA ALA A 18 -8.60 -5.24 -9.43
C ALA A 18 -7.57 -5.23 -8.30
N LYS A 19 -7.81 -6.01 -7.22
CA LYS A 19 -6.82 -6.16 -6.14
C LYS A 19 -5.57 -6.89 -6.62
N MET A 20 -5.71 -7.96 -7.39
CA MET A 20 -4.59 -8.72 -7.93
C MET A 20 -3.74 -7.87 -8.87
N GLU A 21 -4.39 -7.11 -9.77
CA GLU A 21 -3.72 -6.16 -10.66
C GLU A 21 -2.91 -5.14 -9.85
N PHE A 22 -3.51 -4.56 -8.80
CA PHE A 22 -2.81 -3.60 -7.96
C PHE A 22 -1.62 -4.20 -7.22
N PHE A 23 -1.80 -5.33 -6.53
CA PHE A 23 -0.71 -5.91 -5.74
C PHE A 23 0.41 -6.51 -6.60
N LEU A 24 0.07 -7.26 -7.64
CA LEU A 24 1.06 -7.97 -8.45
C LEU A 24 1.71 -7.08 -9.50
N ASN A 25 0.96 -6.16 -10.11
CA ASN A 25 1.50 -5.33 -11.20
C ASN A 25 1.93 -3.96 -10.69
N LYS A 26 1.04 -3.22 -10.00
CA LYS A 26 1.37 -1.84 -9.54
C LYS A 26 2.36 -1.82 -8.38
N LEU A 27 2.23 -2.72 -7.41
CA LEU A 27 3.18 -2.85 -6.29
C LEU A 27 4.27 -3.89 -6.52
N GLN A 28 4.22 -4.62 -7.64
CA GLN A 28 5.20 -5.65 -8.00
C GLN A 28 5.41 -6.71 -6.90
N TRP A 29 4.36 -7.04 -6.12
CA TRP A 29 4.46 -8.10 -5.12
C TRP A 29 4.53 -9.46 -5.80
N THR A 30 5.38 -10.34 -5.27
CA THR A 30 5.35 -11.74 -5.68
C THR A 30 4.07 -12.42 -5.15
N PRO A 31 3.55 -13.44 -5.85
CA PRO A 31 2.45 -14.26 -5.35
C PRO A 31 2.74 -14.84 -3.96
N PHE A 32 4.00 -15.23 -3.68
CA PHE A 32 4.43 -15.68 -2.37
C PHE A 32 4.20 -14.61 -1.31
N ARG A 33 4.68 -13.38 -1.54
CA ARG A 33 4.51 -12.25 -0.62
C ARG A 33 3.03 -11.96 -0.36
N LEU A 34 2.21 -11.89 -1.40
CA LEU A 34 0.77 -11.66 -1.25
C LEU A 34 0.08 -12.80 -0.47
N SER A 35 0.43 -14.05 -0.77
CA SER A 35 -0.16 -15.23 -0.12
C SER A 35 0.26 -15.39 1.35
N SER A 36 1.41 -14.81 1.74
CA SER A 36 1.91 -14.80 3.12
C SER A 36 1.07 -13.92 4.04
N CYS A 37 0.46 -12.85 3.51
CA CYS A 37 -0.38 -11.93 4.26
C CYS A 37 -1.69 -11.62 3.52
N PRO A 38 -2.60 -12.60 3.40
CA PRO A 38 -3.78 -12.45 2.55
C PRO A 38 -4.80 -11.44 3.09
N VAL A 39 -4.69 -11.02 4.36
CA VAL A 39 -5.57 -10.03 5.00
C VAL A 39 -5.63 -8.72 4.21
N VAL A 40 -4.58 -8.35 3.46
CA VAL A 40 -4.59 -7.13 2.64
C VAL A 40 -5.64 -7.18 1.51
N LEU A 41 -6.01 -8.39 1.06
CA LEU A 41 -7.11 -8.59 0.11
C LEU A 41 -8.48 -8.36 0.75
N GLY A 42 -8.59 -8.33 2.07
CA GLY A 42 -9.82 -7.97 2.79
C GLY A 42 -10.06 -6.47 2.90
N TYR A 43 -9.03 -5.64 2.67
CA TYR A 43 -9.16 -4.19 2.77
C TYR A 43 -9.81 -3.57 1.53
N SER A 44 -10.38 -2.36 1.72
CA SER A 44 -10.83 -1.54 0.61
C SER A 44 -9.60 -1.17 -0.24
N LEU A 45 -9.65 -1.52 -1.53
CA LEU A 45 -8.58 -1.17 -2.46
C LEU A 45 -8.40 0.35 -2.49
N GLU A 46 -9.50 1.08 -2.62
CA GLU A 46 -9.50 2.54 -2.75
C GLU A 46 -9.23 3.26 -1.42
N LYS A 47 -10.10 3.04 -0.44
CA LYS A 47 -10.11 3.82 0.79
C LYS A 47 -8.95 3.51 1.72
N ARG A 48 -8.25 2.38 1.52
CA ARG A 48 -7.20 1.93 2.43
C ARG A 48 -5.91 1.60 1.70
N THR A 49 -5.93 0.70 0.74
CA THR A 49 -4.70 0.24 0.10
C THR A 49 -4.05 1.35 -0.72
N ILE A 50 -4.79 1.94 -1.67
CA ILE A 50 -4.31 3.03 -2.53
C ILE A 50 -4.00 4.27 -1.68
N SER A 51 -4.94 4.70 -0.83
CA SER A 51 -4.73 5.84 0.08
C SER A 51 -3.38 5.76 0.83
N ARG A 52 -3.07 4.61 1.43
CA ARG A 52 -1.83 4.44 2.20
C ARG A 52 -0.58 4.31 1.33
N CYS A 53 -0.70 3.74 0.13
CA CYS A 53 0.41 3.74 -0.83
C CYS A 53 0.68 5.16 -1.33
N SER A 54 -0.35 5.96 -1.60
CA SER A 54 -0.22 7.36 -2.00
C SER A 54 0.44 8.20 -0.90
N VAL A 55 0.04 8.00 0.37
CA VAL A 55 0.69 8.67 1.52
C VAL A 55 2.19 8.36 1.54
N LEU A 56 2.54 7.08 1.39
CA LEU A 56 3.93 6.66 1.36
C LEU A 56 4.70 7.26 0.17
N GLN A 57 4.08 7.29 -1.00
CA GLN A 57 4.67 7.84 -2.22
C GLN A 57 4.98 9.33 -2.08
N VAL A 58 4.06 10.10 -1.51
CA VAL A 58 4.27 11.54 -1.23
C VAL A 58 5.47 11.73 -0.31
N LEU A 59 5.57 10.96 0.78
CA LEU A 59 6.70 11.07 1.71
C LEU A 59 8.05 10.76 1.03
N VAL A 60 8.08 9.79 0.12
CA VAL A 60 9.28 9.46 -0.67
C VAL A 60 9.62 10.58 -1.66
N ILE A 61 8.64 11.10 -2.42
CA ILE A 61 8.89 12.19 -3.38
C ILE A 61 9.40 13.45 -2.68
N LYS A 62 8.91 13.73 -1.47
CA LYS A 62 9.33 14.88 -0.65
C LYS A 62 10.63 14.63 0.14
N ASN A 63 11.26 13.46 -0.03
CA ASN A 63 12.47 13.05 0.70
C ASN A 63 12.34 13.10 2.23
N ILE A 64 11.11 13.01 2.76
CA ILE A 64 10.86 12.90 4.21
C ILE A 64 11.34 11.54 4.72
N THR A 65 11.40 10.56 3.82
CA THR A 65 11.87 9.22 4.13
C THR A 65 12.61 8.61 2.96
N SER A 66 13.71 7.94 3.27
CA SER A 66 14.53 7.17 2.33
C SER A 66 14.55 5.67 2.67
N GLU A 67 13.91 5.27 3.77
CA GLU A 67 14.01 3.90 4.27
C GLU A 67 13.17 2.92 3.46
N SER A 68 13.68 1.69 3.32
CA SER A 68 12.88 0.59 2.81
C SER A 68 11.74 0.30 3.79
N TYR A 69 10.51 0.57 3.39
CA TYR A 69 9.37 0.31 4.26
C TYR A 69 8.99 -1.16 4.26
N ARG A 70 8.58 -1.63 5.43
CA ARG A 70 7.64 -2.75 5.49
C ARG A 70 6.28 -2.22 5.03
N LEU A 71 6.07 -2.09 3.72
CA LEU A 71 4.79 -1.65 3.13
C LEU A 71 3.61 -2.41 3.75
N LEU A 72 3.82 -3.69 4.04
CA LEU A 72 2.82 -4.50 4.73
C LEU A 72 2.40 -3.90 6.08
N THR A 73 3.35 -3.40 6.89
CA THR A 73 3.07 -2.73 8.17
C THR A 73 2.18 -1.51 7.98
N ILE A 74 2.44 -0.69 6.96
CA ILE A 74 1.62 0.48 6.64
C ILE A 74 0.20 0.05 6.23
N LEU A 75 0.07 -0.98 5.38
CA LEU A 75 -1.23 -1.48 4.92
C LEU A 75 -2.09 -2.07 6.05
N VAL A 76 -1.48 -2.70 7.06
CA VAL A 76 -2.22 -3.28 8.21
C VAL A 76 -2.40 -2.32 9.38
N MET A 77 -1.73 -1.16 9.38
CA MET A 77 -1.77 -0.16 10.44
C MET A 77 -3.21 0.27 10.80
N SER A 78 -3.48 0.62 12.06
CA SER A 78 -4.78 1.18 12.43
C SER A 78 -4.99 2.55 11.79
N GLU A 79 -6.25 2.98 11.69
CA GLU A 79 -6.59 4.28 11.11
C GLU A 79 -6.02 5.44 11.93
N LYS A 80 -6.09 5.32 13.26
CA LYS A 80 -5.47 6.25 14.20
C LYS A 80 -3.97 6.37 13.93
N LYS A 81 -3.26 5.24 13.83
CA LYS A 81 -1.80 5.23 13.72
C LYS A 81 -1.29 5.76 12.38
N ILE A 82 -1.96 5.44 11.26
CA ILE A 82 -1.58 6.03 9.97
C ILE A 82 -1.82 7.55 9.96
N SER A 83 -2.93 8.00 10.57
CA SER A 83 -3.24 9.42 10.68
C SER A 83 -2.23 10.17 11.54
N GLU A 84 -1.90 9.66 12.73
CA GLU A 84 -0.95 10.30 13.65
C GLU A 84 0.49 10.26 13.11
N ASP A 85 0.99 9.08 12.76
CA ASP A 85 2.42 8.88 12.48
C ASP A 85 2.86 9.41 11.09
N PHE A 86 1.93 9.53 10.13
CA PHE A 86 2.29 9.87 8.74
C PHE A 86 1.54 11.06 8.17
N VAL A 87 0.28 11.30 8.57
CA VAL A 87 -0.51 12.39 7.97
C VAL A 87 -0.39 13.64 8.83
N ASN A 88 -0.85 13.59 10.08
CA ASN A 88 -0.82 14.73 11.00
C ASN A 88 0.60 15.15 11.36
N ALA A 89 1.55 14.21 11.40
CA ALA A 89 2.95 14.51 11.67
C ALA A 89 3.59 15.45 10.63
N TYR A 90 3.12 15.45 9.38
CA TYR A 90 3.77 16.17 8.28
C TYR A 90 2.81 17.02 7.44
N LYS A 91 1.51 17.07 7.74
CA LYS A 91 0.51 17.77 6.90
C LYS A 91 0.74 19.27 6.75
N ASP A 92 1.39 19.91 7.72
CA ASP A 92 1.65 21.35 7.68
C ASP A 92 2.82 21.67 6.72
N GLU A 93 3.76 20.74 6.59
CA GLU A 93 4.90 20.83 5.64
C GLU A 93 4.56 20.24 4.27
N VAL A 94 3.69 19.22 4.24
CA VAL A 94 3.29 18.47 3.04
C VAL A 94 1.77 18.29 3.01
N PRO A 95 1.02 19.32 2.57
CA PRO A 95 -0.44 19.28 2.50
C PRO A 95 -1.00 18.16 1.60
N GLU A 96 -0.23 17.70 0.60
CA GLU A 96 -0.62 16.62 -0.32
C GLU A 96 -0.90 15.29 0.40
N LEU A 97 -0.39 15.12 1.62
CA LEU A 97 -0.68 13.95 2.46
C LEU A 97 -2.17 13.84 2.80
N ILE A 98 -2.87 14.96 2.93
CA ILE A 98 -4.32 14.97 3.18
C ILE A 98 -5.08 14.42 1.98
N GLU A 99 -4.71 14.83 0.76
CA GLU A 99 -5.34 14.36 -0.47
C GLU A 99 -5.03 12.88 -0.74
N ALA A 100 -3.78 12.47 -0.51
CA ALA A 100 -3.36 11.08 -0.58
C ALA A 100 -4.16 10.22 0.40
N TYR A 101 -4.23 10.65 1.66
CA TYR A 101 -4.94 9.92 2.71
C TYR A 101 -6.45 9.81 2.44
N GLN A 102 -7.06 10.86 1.89
CA GLN A 102 -8.47 10.85 1.48
C GLN A 102 -8.73 10.06 0.18
N GLY A 103 -7.70 9.53 -0.48
CA GLY A 103 -7.82 8.78 -1.73
C GLY A 103 -8.10 9.65 -2.96
N LYS A 104 -7.86 10.96 -2.85
CA LYS A 104 -7.99 11.94 -3.94
C LYS A 104 -6.73 12.01 -4.80
N LEU A 105 -5.56 11.71 -4.23
CA LEU A 105 -4.29 11.63 -4.94
C LEU A 105 -3.93 10.17 -5.26
N ARG A 106 -3.60 9.91 -6.51
CA ARG A 106 -3.20 8.60 -7.03
C ARG A 106 -1.94 8.72 -7.86
N PHE A 107 -1.19 7.63 -7.89
CA PHE A 107 -0.02 7.50 -8.72
C PHE A 107 -0.20 6.32 -9.66
N ASP A 108 0.24 6.50 -10.91
CA ASP A 108 0.26 5.40 -11.87
C ASP A 108 1.32 4.36 -11.51
N GLU A 109 2.40 4.80 -10.84
CA GLU A 109 3.52 3.99 -10.39
C GLU A 109 3.95 4.38 -8.97
N TYR A 110 4.41 3.39 -8.20
CA TYR A 110 4.92 3.58 -6.85
C TYR A 110 6.41 3.27 -6.80
N THR A 111 7.22 4.22 -6.34
CA THR A 111 8.69 4.16 -6.38
C THR A 111 9.34 3.89 -5.03
N PHE A 112 8.55 3.76 -3.95
CA PHE A 112 9.09 3.43 -2.64
C PHE A 112 9.78 2.05 -2.63
N LYS A 113 10.96 1.98 -2.02
CA LYS A 113 11.68 0.71 -1.85
C LYS A 113 10.97 -0.16 -0.83
N GLN A 114 10.74 -1.43 -1.17
CA GLN A 114 10.08 -2.37 -0.27
C GLN A 114 11.11 -3.34 0.31
N ARG A 115 11.09 -3.51 1.64
CA ARG A 115 12.01 -4.43 2.31
C ARG A 115 11.77 -5.87 1.85
N GLY A 116 12.83 -6.57 1.41
CA GLY A 116 12.78 -7.96 0.95
C GLY A 116 12.40 -8.15 -0.52
N GLN A 117 12.28 -7.05 -1.28
CA GLN A 117 12.19 -7.11 -2.74
C GLN A 117 13.62 -7.05 -3.29
N LEU A 118 14.13 -8.18 -3.79
CA LEU A 118 15.41 -8.23 -4.49
C LEU A 118 15.24 -7.42 -5.79
N SER A 119 16.00 -6.35 -5.95
CA SER A 119 16.15 -5.69 -7.25
C SER A 119 16.85 -6.68 -8.19
N LEU A 120 16.15 -7.21 -9.18
CA LEU A 120 16.75 -8.04 -10.24
C LEU A 120 17.56 -7.21 -11.26
N MET A 121 18.03 -6.02 -10.89
CA MET A 121 18.87 -5.18 -11.75
C MET A 121 20.23 -4.99 -11.11
N GLN A 122 21.08 -6.03 -11.22
CA GLN A 122 22.52 -5.93 -11.44
C GLN A 122 22.97 -7.21 -12.17
N LEU A 123 22.75 -7.27 -13.49
CA LEU A 123 23.53 -8.08 -14.44
C LEU A 123 23.78 -7.23 -15.68
#